data_AF-A0A537P4W0-F1
#
_entry.id   AF-A0A537P4W0-F1
#
_cell.length_a   1.000
_cell.length_b   1.000
_cell.length_c   1.000
_cell.angle_alpha   90.00
_cell.angle_beta   90.00
_cell.angle_gamma   90.00
#
_symmetry.space_group_name_H-M   'P 1'
#
loop_
_entity.id
_entity.type
_entity.pdbx_description
1 polymer ?
#
loop_
_entity_poly.entity_id
_entity_poly.type
_entity_poly.pdbx_seq_one_letter_code
_entity_poly.pdbx_strand_id
1 'polypeptide(L)'
;GAISVGREDIGRLAPRALADIIVIDLSGRNTLRYGPVRDPVKSLVECGVGDDVDTVIVDGKVVMEGGVIPGVDFAALRGQAQAAAEQIWATLADWDPLGRSHEQACPWSYPIAE
;
A
#
# COMPACT_ATOMS: atom_id res chain seq x y z
N GLY A 1 -8.18 -15.03 3.78
CA GLY A 1 -6.95 -14.88 2.98
C GLY A 1 -6.57 -16.21 2.39
N ALA A 2 -5.57 -16.89 2.96
CA ALA A 2 -5.04 -18.17 2.47
C ALA A 2 -6.11 -19.24 2.15
N ILE A 3 -7.06 -19.45 3.08
CA ILE A 3 -8.18 -20.40 2.91
C ILE A 3 -9.01 -20.08 1.65
N SER A 4 -9.30 -18.80 1.41
CA SER A 4 -10.12 -18.36 0.28
C SER A 4 -9.47 -18.61 -1.08
N VAL A 5 -8.13 -18.72 -1.12
CA VAL A 5 -7.35 -19.07 -2.32
C VAL A 5 -6.90 -20.53 -2.32
N GLY A 6 -7.45 -21.37 -1.43
CA GLY A 6 -7.17 -22.81 -1.38
C GLY A 6 -5.75 -23.19 -0.94
N ARG A 7 -5.05 -22.30 -0.22
CA ARG A 7 -3.69 -22.54 0.27
C ARG A 7 -3.69 -22.79 1.77
N GLU A 8 -3.01 -23.86 2.19
CA GLU A 8 -2.85 -24.24 3.60
C GLU A 8 -1.42 -24.03 4.12
N ASP A 9 -0.48 -23.65 3.27
CA ASP A 9 0.94 -23.47 3.55
C ASP A 9 1.33 -22.00 3.75
N ILE A 10 0.38 -21.05 3.70
CA ILE A 10 0.61 -19.60 3.92
C ILE A 10 -0.39 -19.02 4.91
N GLY A 11 -0.16 -17.79 5.37
CA GLY A 11 -1.08 -17.03 6.22
C GLY A 11 -1.09 -17.44 7.69
N ARG A 12 -0.09 -18.22 8.14
CA ARG A 12 0.15 -18.53 9.56
C ARG A 12 1.64 -18.70 9.85
N LEU A 13 2.06 -18.31 11.04
CA LEU A 13 3.39 -18.62 11.57
C LEU A 13 3.35 -20.01 12.21
N ALA A 14 3.67 -21.04 11.44
CA ALA A 14 3.69 -22.43 11.90
C ALA A 14 4.75 -23.25 11.17
N PRO A 15 5.29 -24.33 11.78
CA PRO A 15 6.18 -25.23 11.07
C PRO A 15 5.57 -25.74 9.76
N ARG A 16 6.41 -25.81 8.72
CA ARG A 16 6.05 -26.22 7.34
C ARG A 16 5.18 -25.22 6.56
N ALA A 17 4.78 -24.10 7.14
CA ALA A 17 4.28 -22.97 6.35
C ALA A 17 5.45 -22.25 5.68
N LEU A 18 5.21 -21.62 4.53
CA LEU A 18 6.18 -20.72 3.91
C LEU A 18 6.49 -19.56 4.85
N ALA A 19 7.72 -19.08 4.80
CA ALA A 19 8.15 -17.91 5.56
C ALA A 19 7.70 -16.61 4.87
N ASP A 20 6.38 -16.43 4.78
CA ASP A 20 5.72 -15.19 4.39
C ASP A 20 5.44 -14.36 5.64
N ILE A 21 6.34 -13.44 5.97
CA ILE A 21 6.39 -12.74 7.26
C ILE A 21 6.54 -11.24 7.02
N ILE A 22 5.82 -10.44 7.79
CA ILE A 22 6.07 -9.00 7.90
C ILE A 22 6.47 -8.65 9.33
N VAL A 23 7.39 -7.71 9.47
CA VAL A 23 7.78 -7.10 10.74
C VAL A 23 7.18 -5.70 10.77
N ILE A 24 6.49 -5.35 11.85
CA ILE A 24 5.86 -4.05 12.04
C ILE A 24 6.64 -3.25 13.08
N ASP A 25 6.97 -1.99 12.76
CA ASP A 25 7.54 -1.03 13.69
C ASP A 25 6.44 -0.27 14.44
N LEU A 26 6.29 -0.56 15.73
CA LEU A 26 5.31 0.08 16.61
C LEU A 26 5.84 1.37 17.26
N SER A 27 7.06 1.82 16.94
CA SER A 27 7.60 3.11 17.42
C SER A 27 6.84 4.31 16.87
N GLY A 28 6.08 4.11 15.78
CA GLY A 28 5.39 5.16 15.05
C GLY A 28 6.31 6.05 14.21
N ARG A 29 7.61 5.71 14.04
CA ARG A 29 8.59 6.45 13.21
C ARG A 29 8.55 7.97 13.45
N ASN A 30 8.60 8.39 14.72
CA ASN A 30 8.47 9.78 15.18
C ASN A 30 7.09 10.43 14.94
N THR A 31 6.04 9.63 14.78
CA THR A 31 4.64 10.07 14.83
C THR A 31 3.98 9.64 16.14
N LEU A 32 2.83 10.22 16.47
CA LEU A 32 2.05 9.87 17.66
C LEU A 32 0.91 8.87 17.38
N ARG A 33 0.91 8.23 16.21
CA ARG A 33 -0.23 7.42 15.72
C ARG A 33 -0.61 6.27 16.66
N TYR A 34 0.39 5.55 17.17
CA TYR A 34 0.16 4.43 18.09
C TYR A 34 -0.03 4.86 19.54
N GLY A 35 0.39 6.07 19.92
CA GLY A 35 0.40 6.51 21.32
C GLY A 35 1.09 5.49 22.25
N PRO A 36 0.63 5.33 23.50
CA PRO A 36 1.11 4.26 24.38
C PRO A 36 0.58 2.89 23.92
N VAL A 37 1.48 1.96 23.60
CA VAL A 37 1.13 0.60 23.16
C VAL A 37 1.03 -0.36 24.34
N ARG A 38 -0.19 -0.80 24.69
CA ARG A 38 -0.43 -1.87 25.67
C ARG A 38 -0.64 -3.23 25.03
N ASP A 39 -1.36 -3.27 23.91
CA ASP A 39 -1.69 -4.47 23.15
C ASP A 39 -1.29 -4.21 21.69
N PRO A 40 -0.16 -4.77 21.22
CA PRO A 40 0.38 -4.46 19.90
C PRO A 40 -0.54 -4.92 18.77
N VAL A 41 -1.34 -5.97 18.97
CA VAL A 41 -2.25 -6.48 17.95
C VAL A 41 -3.44 -5.53 17.81
N LYS A 42 -4.05 -5.11 18.91
CA LYS A 42 -5.14 -4.12 18.86
C LYS A 42 -4.65 -2.78 18.33
N SER A 43 -3.47 -2.33 18.79
CA SER A 43 -2.87 -1.10 18.28
C SER A 43 -2.65 -1.14 16.78
N LEU A 44 -2.15 -2.25 16.22
CA LEU A 44 -2.00 -2.44 14.78
C LEU A 44 -3.33 -2.40 14.04
N VAL A 45 -4.36 -3.10 14.54
CA VAL A 45 -5.67 -3.17 13.88
C VAL A 45 -6.38 -1.82 13.85
N GLU A 46 -6.32 -1.06 14.95
CA GLU A 46 -7.06 0.20 15.10
C GLU A 46 -6.31 1.41 14.54
N CYS A 47 -4.97 1.40 14.63
CA CYS A 47 -4.16 2.58 14.34
C CYS A 47 -3.17 2.38 13.19
N GLY A 48 -2.85 1.14 12.80
CA GLY A 48 -1.76 0.86 11.86
C GLY A 48 -2.03 1.36 10.44
N VAL A 49 -0.95 1.69 9.75
CA VAL A 49 -0.90 2.06 8.32
C VAL A 49 0.20 1.28 7.60
N GLY A 50 0.19 1.31 6.27
CA GLY A 50 1.16 0.56 5.45
C GLY A 50 2.63 0.91 5.76
N ASP A 51 2.92 2.16 6.11
CA ASP A 51 4.27 2.66 6.39
C ASP A 51 4.88 2.10 7.69
N ASP A 52 4.06 1.47 8.54
CA ASP A 52 4.53 0.82 9.77
C ASP A 52 5.23 -0.51 9.47
N VAL A 53 5.08 -1.08 8.26
CA VAL A 53 5.81 -2.29 7.86
C VAL A 53 7.29 -1.96 7.67
N ASP A 54 8.14 -2.64 8.43
CA ASP A 54 9.58 -2.45 8.40
C ASP A 54 10.30 -3.45 7.50
N THR A 55 10.00 -4.73 7.66
CA THR A 55 10.65 -5.81 6.92
C THR A 55 9.59 -6.73 6.33
N VAL A 56 9.79 -7.17 5.09
CA VAL A 56 8.92 -8.13 4.39
C VAL A 56 9.76 -9.29 3.91
N ILE A 57 9.33 -10.50 4.26
CA ILE A 57 9.93 -11.78 3.87
C ILE A 57 8.88 -12.55 3.09
N VAL A 58 9.23 -13.04 1.91
CA VAL A 58 8.37 -13.86 1.05
C VAL A 58 9.10 -15.14 0.73
N ASP A 59 8.52 -16.29 1.07
CA ASP A 59 9.13 -17.61 0.90
C ASP A 59 10.59 -17.65 1.44
N GLY A 60 10.80 -17.05 2.62
CA GLY A 60 12.11 -17.00 3.27
C GLY A 60 13.11 -16.00 2.68
N LYS A 61 12.74 -15.23 1.65
CA LYS A 61 13.58 -14.19 1.05
C LYS A 61 13.16 -12.82 1.55
N VAL A 62 14.12 -12.06 2.09
CA VAL A 62 13.90 -10.66 2.46
C VAL A 62 13.75 -9.84 1.18
N VAL A 63 12.57 -9.25 0.97
CA VAL A 63 12.25 -8.40 -0.19
C VAL A 63 12.13 -6.92 0.18
N MET A 64 12.03 -6.60 1.47
CA MET A 64 12.10 -5.26 2.02
C MET A 64 12.73 -5.32 3.41
N GLU A 65 13.60 -4.38 3.75
CA GLU A 65 14.23 -4.28 5.08
C GLU A 65 14.38 -2.81 5.46
N GLY A 66 14.05 -2.45 6.70
CA GLY A 66 14.10 -1.07 7.17
C GLY A 66 13.20 -0.10 6.40
N GLY A 67 12.10 -0.59 5.81
CA GLY A 67 11.21 0.17 4.93
C GLY A 67 11.74 0.40 3.51
N VAL A 68 12.89 -0.20 3.15
CA VAL A 68 13.52 -0.03 1.83
C VAL A 68 13.34 -1.29 0.98
N ILE A 69 12.76 -1.12 -0.21
CA ILE A 69 12.64 -2.18 -1.21
C ILE A 69 13.86 -2.09 -2.16
N PRO A 70 14.73 -3.11 -2.24
CA PRO A 70 15.90 -3.06 -3.09
C PRO A 70 15.55 -2.84 -4.57
N GLY A 71 16.25 -1.91 -5.22
CA GLY A 71 16.09 -1.63 -6.65
C GLY A 71 14.87 -0.77 -7.02
N VAL A 72 14.11 -0.30 -6.03
CA VAL A 72 12.93 0.55 -6.27
C VAL A 72 13.28 2.02 -6.07
N ASP A 73 13.08 2.82 -7.13
CA ASP A 73 13.10 4.28 -7.06
C ASP A 73 11.67 4.82 -6.99
N PHE A 74 11.24 5.18 -5.77
CA PHE A 74 9.90 5.71 -5.55
C PHE A 74 9.64 7.06 -6.20
N ALA A 75 10.66 7.89 -6.41
CA ALA A 75 10.49 9.17 -7.08
C ALA A 75 10.23 8.96 -8.58
N ALA A 76 11.01 8.08 -9.21
CA ALA A 76 10.81 7.71 -10.61
C ALA A 76 9.45 7.02 -10.82
N LEU A 77 9.08 6.07 -9.95
CA LEU A 77 7.80 5.38 -10.03
C LEU A 77 6.61 6.33 -9.88
N ARG A 78 6.68 7.30 -8.96
CA ARG A 78 5.63 8.30 -8.80
C ARG A 78 5.48 9.18 -10.05
N GLY A 79 6.59 9.55 -10.68
CA GLY A 79 6.57 10.28 -11.96
C GLY A 79 5.93 9.46 -13.09
N GLN A 80 6.26 8.17 -13.19
CA GLN A 80 5.65 7.26 -14.17
C GLN A 80 4.15 7.08 -13.93
N ALA A 81 3.74 6.90 -12.67
CA ALA A 81 2.34 6.77 -12.30
C ALA A 81 1.54 8.03 -12.63
N GLN A 82 2.09 9.22 -12.36
CA GLN A 82 1.45 10.48 -12.75
C GLN A 82 1.31 10.58 -14.26
N ALA A 83 2.36 10.30 -15.03
CA ALA A 83 2.31 10.36 -16.49
C ALA A 83 1.26 9.39 -17.08
N ALA A 84 1.15 8.18 -16.53
CA ALA A 84 0.11 7.23 -16.91
C ALA A 84 -1.30 7.75 -16.57
N ALA A 85 -1.48 8.39 -15.41
CA ALA A 85 -2.74 9.00 -15.03
C ALA A 85 -3.15 10.12 -16.01
N GLU A 86 -2.21 11.00 -16.40
CA GLU A 86 -2.49 12.05 -17.40
C GLU A 86 -2.97 11.47 -18.73
N GLN A 87 -2.38 10.36 -19.19
CA GLN A 87 -2.80 9.67 -20.41
C GLN A 87 -4.22 9.10 -20.30
N ILE A 88 -4.54 8.51 -19.15
CA ILE A 88 -5.87 7.96 -18.87
C ILE A 88 -6.91 9.08 -18.83
N TRP A 89 -6.61 10.20 -18.16
CA TRP A 89 -7.52 11.34 -18.07
C TRP A 89 -7.75 12.05 -19.39
N ALA A 90 -6.72 12.13 -20.25
CA ALA A 90 -6.82 12.69 -21.59
C ALA A 90 -7.74 11.87 -22.51
N THR A 91 -7.84 10.55 -22.28
CA THR A 91 -8.62 9.63 -23.12
C THR A 91 -9.94 9.20 -22.48
N LEU A 92 -10.26 9.67 -21.26
CA LEU A 92 -11.41 9.20 -20.48
C LEU A 92 -12.74 9.33 -21.25
N ALA A 93 -12.93 10.42 -21.98
CA ALA A 93 -14.14 10.65 -22.76
C ALA A 93 -14.34 9.62 -23.89
N ASP A 94 -13.26 9.01 -24.38
CA ASP A 94 -13.33 8.01 -25.46
C ASP A 94 -13.92 6.68 -25.00
N TRP A 95 -13.80 6.36 -23.71
CA TRP A 95 -14.23 5.08 -23.13
C TRP A 95 -15.23 5.21 -21.97
N ASP A 96 -15.55 6.42 -21.51
CA ASP A 96 -16.65 6.67 -20.58
C ASP A 96 -18.00 6.47 -21.29
N PRO A 97 -18.92 5.61 -20.79
CA PRO A 97 -20.22 5.38 -21.41
C PRO A 97 -21.12 6.63 -21.55
N LEU A 98 -20.82 7.70 -20.79
CA LEU A 98 -21.52 8.98 -20.83
C LEU A 98 -20.75 10.06 -21.60
N GLY A 99 -19.58 9.74 -22.16
CA GLY A 99 -18.73 10.66 -22.92
C GLY A 99 -18.19 11.83 -22.10
N ARG A 100 -18.09 11.69 -20.77
CA ARG A 100 -17.64 12.76 -19.87
C ARG A 100 -16.13 12.96 -19.95
N SER A 101 -15.67 14.19 -19.73
CA SER A 101 -14.25 14.44 -19.45
C SER A 101 -13.88 13.98 -18.03
N HIS A 102 -12.57 13.88 -17.74
CA HIS A 102 -12.09 13.54 -16.40
C HIS A 102 -12.51 14.59 -15.35
N GLU A 103 -12.59 15.87 -15.70
CA GLU A 103 -13.08 16.93 -14.79
C GLU A 103 -14.56 16.78 -14.44
N GLN A 104 -15.38 16.27 -15.38
CA GLN A 104 -16.80 16.01 -15.14
C GLN A 104 -17.01 14.73 -14.33
N ALA A 105 -16.21 13.70 -14.58
CA ALA A 105 -16.28 12.43 -13.87
C ALA A 105 -15.72 12.52 -12.44
N CYS A 106 -14.64 13.30 -12.26
CA CYS A 106 -13.93 13.51 -11.01
C CYS A 106 -13.65 15.01 -10.82
N PRO A 107 -14.67 15.81 -10.45
CA PRO A 107 -14.51 17.24 -10.29
C PRO A 107 -13.58 17.58 -9.11
N TRP A 108 -12.89 18.71 -9.25
CA TRP A 108 -12.08 19.28 -8.19
C TRP A 108 -12.91 19.61 -6.95
N SER A 109 -12.34 19.41 -5.76
CA SER A 109 -13.00 19.79 -4.50
C SER A 109 -13.19 21.31 -4.35
N TYR A 110 -12.37 22.09 -5.05
CA TYR A 110 -12.44 23.54 -5.14
C TYR A 110 -12.31 23.96 -6.61
N PRO A 111 -12.88 25.11 -7.01
CA PRO A 111 -12.64 25.66 -8.34
C PRO A 111 -11.14 25.85 -8.59
N ILE A 112 -10.68 25.56 -9.82
CA ILE A 112 -9.31 25.89 -10.23
C ILE A 112 -9.24 27.42 -10.35
N ALA A 113 -8.25 28.04 -9.70
CA ALA A 113 -8.01 29.47 -9.83
C ALA A 113 -7.48 29.81 -11.24
N GLU A 114 -8.00 30.90 -11.82
CA GLU A 114 -7.52 31.47 -13.08
C GLU A 114 -6.11 32.06 -12.99
#